data_AF-A0A246JX72-F1
#
_entry.id   AF-A0A246JX72-F1
#
_cell.length_a   1.000
_cell.length_b   1.000
_cell.length_c   1.000
_cell.angle_alpha   90.00
_cell.angle_beta   90.00
_cell.angle_gamma   90.00
#
_symmetry.space_group_name_H-M   'P 1'
#
loop_
_entity.id
_entity.type
_entity.pdbx_description
1 polymer ?
#
loop_
_entity_poly.entity_id
_entity_poly.type
_entity_poly.pdbx_seq_one_letter_code
_entity_poly.pdbx_strand_id
1 'polypeptide(L)'
;MFDAFAQWNRMLAAGASMHTTSVRAAETFGGANKVVAARGAIIGKAMQSPWTADHAELGRIIPEKIDTLSRAGSAAATIWWDSQAAWMEHFQHLGTMAMRGRLPTAAEIGDLGERSATLILESIEATARLSAASLAPVHRQVATNVRRLAAKRPAAKGRGASRR
;
A
#
# COMPACT_ATOMS: atom_id res chain seq x y z
N MET A 1 -8.81 6.52 31.48
CA MET A 1 -10.06 7.32 31.45
C MET A 1 -10.38 7.51 29.98
N PHE A 2 -11.50 6.95 29.54
CA PHE A 2 -11.88 6.86 28.14
C PHE A 2 -12.06 8.26 27.52
N ASP A 3 -11.15 8.66 26.61
CA ASP A 3 -11.27 9.90 25.85
C ASP A 3 -12.01 9.64 24.53
N ALA A 4 -13.34 9.80 24.57
CA ALA A 4 -14.20 9.60 23.41
C ALA A 4 -13.85 10.53 22.23
N PHE A 5 -13.39 11.76 22.50
CA PHE A 5 -13.08 12.72 21.46
C PHE A 5 -11.77 12.38 20.75
N ALA A 6 -10.74 11.99 21.50
CA ALA A 6 -9.51 11.50 20.92
C ALA A 6 -9.74 10.24 20.07
N GLN A 7 -10.56 9.31 20.54
CA GLN A 7 -10.92 8.10 19.78
C GLN A 7 -11.67 8.42 18.48
N TRP A 8 -12.63 9.35 18.54
CA TRP A 8 -13.34 9.82 17.36
C TRP A 8 -12.38 10.46 16.33
N ASN A 9 -11.46 11.31 16.77
CA ASN A 9 -10.47 11.94 15.90
C ASN A 9 -9.54 10.92 15.26
N ARG A 10 -9.08 9.91 16.01
CA ARG A 10 -8.27 8.80 15.49
C ARG A 10 -9.02 8.02 14.41
N MET A 11 -10.29 7.72 14.63
CA MET A 11 -11.13 7.03 13.65
C MET A 11 -11.33 7.88 12.37
N LEU A 12 -11.57 9.19 12.51
CA LEU A 12 -11.65 10.10 11.36
C LEU A 12 -10.33 10.17 10.58
N ALA A 13 -9.20 10.23 11.28
CA ALA A 13 -7.88 10.24 10.66
C ALA A 13 -7.61 8.93 9.89
N ALA A 14 -7.98 7.78 10.46
CA ALA A 14 -7.90 6.50 9.78
C ALA A 14 -8.77 6.48 8.51
N GLY A 15 -10.01 6.97 8.59
CA GLY A 15 -10.91 7.10 7.45
C GLY A 15 -10.36 8.01 6.34
N ALA A 16 -9.81 9.17 6.70
CA ALA A 16 -9.18 10.09 5.74
C ALA A 16 -7.95 9.47 5.06
N SER A 17 -7.16 8.69 5.81
CA SER A 17 -6.02 7.93 5.27
C SER A 17 -6.48 6.85 4.28
N MET A 18 -7.54 6.11 4.59
CA MET A 18 -8.12 5.13 3.68
C MET A 18 -8.66 5.77 2.40
N HIS A 19 -9.33 6.91 2.50
CA HIS A 19 -9.78 7.68 1.34
C HIS A 19 -8.59 8.15 0.47
N THR A 20 -7.54 8.68 1.09
CA THR A 20 -6.33 9.08 0.34
C THR A 20 -5.69 7.87 -0.37
N THR A 21 -5.69 6.71 0.28
CA THR A 21 -5.19 5.46 -0.28
C THR A 21 -6.04 4.99 -1.46
N SER A 22 -7.37 5.13 -1.40
CA SER A 22 -8.26 4.75 -2.51
C SER A 22 -8.07 5.64 -3.73
N VAL A 23 -7.89 6.95 -3.55
CA VAL A 23 -7.54 7.87 -4.64
C VAL A 23 -6.21 7.45 -5.29
N ARG A 24 -5.17 7.20 -4.49
CA ARG A 24 -3.88 6.72 -5.00
C ARG A 24 -4.00 5.37 -5.70
N ALA A 25 -4.90 4.51 -5.25
CA ALA A 25 -5.14 3.22 -5.91
C ALA A 25 -5.73 3.44 -7.31
N ALA A 26 -6.74 4.31 -7.44
CA ALA A 26 -7.33 4.66 -8.73
C ALA A 26 -6.29 5.26 -9.70
N GLU A 27 -5.45 6.17 -9.21
CA GLU A 27 -4.33 6.73 -9.99
C GLU A 27 -3.33 5.66 -10.42
N THR A 28 -3.03 4.72 -9.52
CA THR A 28 -2.12 3.60 -9.78
C THR A 28 -2.66 2.71 -10.88
N PHE A 29 -3.96 2.37 -10.87
CA PHE A 29 -4.59 1.59 -11.94
C PHE A 29 -4.54 2.32 -13.28
N GLY A 30 -4.89 3.61 -13.30
CA GLY A 30 -4.81 4.43 -14.50
C GLY A 30 -3.38 4.53 -15.07
N GLY A 31 -2.39 4.68 -14.20
CA GLY A 31 -0.97 4.69 -14.59
C GLY A 31 -0.46 3.33 -15.04
N ALA A 32 -0.87 2.25 -14.38
CA ALA A 32 -0.47 0.88 -14.72
C ALA A 32 -0.90 0.52 -16.14
N ASN A 33 -2.13 0.87 -16.54
CA ASN A 33 -2.61 0.67 -17.91
C ASN A 33 -1.72 1.38 -18.94
N LYS A 34 -1.28 2.61 -18.65
CA LYS A 34 -0.34 3.35 -19.53
C LYS A 34 1.02 2.65 -19.63
N VAL A 35 1.55 2.16 -18.50
CA VAL A 35 2.82 1.44 -18.46
C VAL A 35 2.74 0.12 -19.22
N VAL A 36 1.66 -0.66 -19.02
CA VAL A 36 1.43 -1.93 -19.71
C VAL A 36 1.31 -1.71 -21.22
N ALA A 37 0.52 -0.72 -21.66
CA ALA A 37 0.39 -0.41 -23.09
C ALA A 37 1.74 -0.02 -23.72
N ALA A 38 2.51 0.86 -23.05
CA ALA A 38 3.80 1.30 -23.55
C ALA A 38 4.84 0.17 -23.59
N ARG A 39 4.93 -0.66 -22.54
CA ARG A 39 5.84 -1.81 -22.50
C ARG A 39 5.41 -2.92 -23.45
N GLY A 40 4.10 -3.13 -23.63
CA GLY A 40 3.55 -4.06 -24.62
C GLY A 40 3.99 -3.71 -26.04
N ALA A 41 4.00 -2.43 -26.41
CA ALA A 41 4.52 -1.99 -27.70
C ALA A 41 6.04 -2.24 -27.85
N ILE A 42 6.82 -2.06 -26.78
CA ILE A 42 8.27 -2.34 -26.78
C ILE A 42 8.53 -3.84 -26.93
N ILE A 43 7.83 -4.66 -26.16
CA ILE A 43 7.93 -6.13 -26.23
C ILE A 43 7.51 -6.63 -27.62
N GLY A 44 6.40 -6.11 -28.17
CA GLY A 44 5.94 -6.47 -29.50
C GLY A 44 6.96 -6.15 -30.59
N LYS A 45 7.61 -4.98 -30.54
CA LYS A 45 8.73 -4.64 -31.44
C LYS A 45 9.92 -5.57 -31.26
N ALA A 46 10.25 -5.92 -30.02
CA ALA A 46 11.35 -6.85 -29.74
C ALA A 46 11.09 -8.26 -30.30
N MET A 47 9.84 -8.72 -30.29
CA MET A 47 9.47 -10.00 -30.90
C MET A 47 9.61 -10.00 -32.44
N GLN A 48 9.34 -8.86 -33.08
CA GLN A 48 9.48 -8.71 -34.54
C GLN A 48 10.94 -8.48 -34.97
N SER A 49 11.73 -7.78 -34.17
CA SER A 49 13.12 -7.42 -34.50
C SER A 49 14.01 -7.44 -33.26
N PRO A 50 14.41 -8.64 -32.79
CA PRO A 50 15.14 -8.81 -31.54
C PRO A 50 16.43 -8.01 -31.46
N TRP A 51 17.18 -7.92 -32.55
CA TRP A 51 18.48 -7.22 -32.62
C TRP A 51 18.39 -5.69 -32.44
N THR A 52 17.19 -5.13 -32.59
CA THR A 52 16.94 -3.68 -32.47
C THR A 52 16.06 -3.35 -31.26
N ALA A 53 15.83 -4.33 -30.37
CA ALA A 53 14.98 -4.15 -29.22
C ALA A 53 15.58 -3.18 -28.21
N ASP A 54 14.72 -2.48 -27.45
CA ASP A 54 15.13 -1.70 -26.28
C ASP A 54 15.47 -2.65 -25.12
N HIS A 55 16.61 -3.36 -25.23
CA HIS A 55 17.08 -4.31 -24.23
C HIS A 55 17.29 -3.65 -22.87
N ALA A 56 17.61 -2.36 -22.84
CA ALA A 56 17.72 -1.59 -21.61
C ALA A 56 16.36 -1.44 -20.91
N GLU A 57 15.25 -1.24 -21.64
CA GLU A 57 13.91 -1.30 -21.04
C GLU A 57 13.56 -2.72 -20.61
N LEU A 58 13.75 -3.71 -21.47
CA LEU A 58 13.37 -5.09 -21.22
C LEU A 58 14.07 -5.65 -19.97
N GLY A 59 15.36 -5.39 -19.83
CA GLY A 59 16.16 -5.80 -18.67
C GLY A 59 15.74 -5.15 -17.35
N ARG A 60 15.02 -4.02 -17.37
CA ARG A 60 14.54 -3.35 -16.15
C ARG A 60 13.19 -3.88 -15.65
N ILE A 61 12.39 -4.51 -16.50
CA ILE A 61 11.00 -4.86 -16.16
C ILE A 61 10.93 -5.77 -14.94
N ILE A 62 11.72 -6.85 -14.91
CA ILE A 62 11.68 -7.84 -13.82
C ILE A 62 12.33 -7.29 -12.55
N PRO A 63 13.55 -6.71 -12.57
CA PRO A 63 14.14 -6.12 -11.38
C PRO A 63 13.25 -5.05 -10.72
N GLU A 64 12.62 -4.17 -11.51
CA GLU A 64 11.70 -3.16 -10.97
C GLU A 64 10.49 -3.77 -10.25
N LYS A 65 9.91 -4.84 -10.82
CA LYS A 65 8.76 -5.53 -10.21
C LYS A 65 9.15 -6.20 -8.89
N ILE A 66 10.32 -6.85 -8.86
CA ILE A 66 10.84 -7.49 -7.66
C ILE A 66 11.14 -6.44 -6.58
N ASP A 67 11.89 -5.38 -6.89
CA ASP A 67 12.20 -4.31 -5.92
C ASP A 67 10.92 -3.67 -5.36
N THR A 68 9.95 -3.38 -6.22
CA THR A 68 8.66 -2.80 -5.79
C THR A 68 7.90 -3.76 -4.87
N LEU A 69 7.82 -5.04 -5.24
CA LEU A 69 7.14 -6.06 -4.44
C LEU A 69 7.84 -6.27 -3.10
N SER A 70 9.17 -6.33 -3.08
CA SER A 70 9.96 -6.47 -1.85
C SER A 70 9.74 -5.29 -0.90
N ARG A 71 9.72 -4.05 -1.40
CA ARG A 71 9.44 -2.85 -0.59
C ARG A 71 8.01 -2.82 -0.06
N ALA A 72 7.04 -3.23 -0.88
CA ALA A 72 5.65 -3.32 -0.45
C ALA A 72 5.47 -4.41 0.62
N GLY A 73 6.09 -5.58 0.40
CA GLY A 73 6.05 -6.72 1.30
C GLY A 73 6.73 -6.44 2.64
N SER A 74 7.91 -5.82 2.65
CA SER A 74 8.61 -5.50 3.90
C SER A 74 7.83 -4.50 4.75
N ALA A 75 7.28 -3.44 4.13
CA ALA A 75 6.47 -2.45 4.82
C ALA A 75 5.17 -3.06 5.38
N ALA A 76 4.52 -3.95 4.61
CA ALA A 76 3.34 -4.67 5.06
C ALA A 76 3.65 -5.63 6.21
N ALA A 77 4.77 -6.35 6.14
CA ALA A 77 5.20 -7.32 7.15
C ALA A 77 5.44 -6.64 8.50
N THR A 78 6.09 -5.47 8.55
CA THR A 78 6.29 -4.73 9.80
C THR A 78 4.96 -4.41 10.48
N ILE A 79 4.01 -3.82 9.74
CA ILE A 79 2.69 -3.44 10.29
C ILE A 79 1.91 -4.67 10.75
N TRP A 80 1.98 -5.75 9.98
CA TRP A 80 1.34 -7.02 10.33
C TRP A 80 1.91 -7.58 11.63
N TRP A 81 3.24 -7.60 11.79
CA TRP A 81 3.89 -8.07 13.01
C TRP A 81 3.52 -7.23 14.23
N ASP A 82 3.51 -5.90 14.10
CA ASP A 82 3.11 -5.00 15.18
C ASP A 82 1.66 -5.26 15.61
N SER A 83 0.75 -5.45 14.64
CA SER A 83 -0.65 -5.78 14.92
C SER A 83 -0.79 -7.13 15.63
N GLN A 84 -0.04 -8.15 15.20
CA GLN A 84 -0.07 -9.47 15.84
C GLN A 84 0.50 -9.43 17.26
N ALA A 85 1.54 -8.62 17.50
CA ALA A 85 2.10 -8.41 18.83
C ALA A 85 1.07 -7.80 19.79
N ALA A 86 0.34 -6.76 19.36
CA ALA A 86 -0.71 -6.13 20.15
C ALA A 86 -1.85 -7.11 20.51
N TRP A 87 -2.27 -7.94 19.56
CA TRP A 87 -3.24 -9.00 19.81
C TRP A 87 -2.71 -10.04 20.81
N MET A 88 -1.45 -10.46 20.67
CA MET A 88 -0.82 -11.41 21.58
C MET A 88 -0.75 -10.85 23.01
N GLU A 89 -0.39 -9.57 23.18
CA GLU A 89 -0.39 -8.90 24.48
C GLU A 89 -1.79 -8.91 25.12
N HIS A 90 -2.83 -8.64 24.33
CA HIS A 90 -4.21 -8.70 24.81
C HIS A 90 -4.61 -10.12 25.25
N PHE A 91 -4.25 -11.14 24.48
CA PHE A 91 -4.52 -12.54 24.85
C PHE A 91 -3.71 -12.98 26.08
N GLN A 92 -2.47 -12.53 26.23
CA GLN A 92 -1.67 -12.78 27.43
C GLN A 92 -2.31 -12.14 28.67
N HIS A 93 -2.84 -10.92 28.54
CA HIS A 93 -3.57 -10.26 29.62
C HIS A 93 -4.83 -11.05 30.01
N LEU A 94 -5.63 -11.47 29.04
CA LEU A 94 -6.82 -12.31 29.26
C LEU A 94 -6.45 -13.65 29.91
N GLY A 95 -5.40 -14.31 29.43
CA GLY A 95 -4.91 -15.57 30.00
C GLY A 95 -4.43 -15.39 31.44
N THR A 96 -3.70 -14.32 31.73
CA THR A 96 -3.26 -13.99 33.10
C THR A 96 -4.46 -13.76 34.02
N MET A 97 -5.49 -13.06 33.55
CA MET A 97 -6.72 -12.84 34.30
C MET A 97 -7.45 -14.16 34.58
N ALA A 98 -7.57 -15.04 33.59
CA ALA A 98 -8.20 -16.35 33.73
C ALA A 98 -7.46 -17.28 34.71
N MET A 99 -6.12 -17.24 34.73
CA MET A 99 -5.28 -18.08 35.60
C MET A 99 -5.29 -17.65 37.07
N ARG A 100 -5.94 -16.54 37.44
CA ARG A 100 -6.03 -16.09 38.84
C ARG A 100 -6.92 -16.97 39.72
N GLY A 101 -7.69 -17.89 39.14
CA GLY A 101 -8.55 -18.81 39.89
C GLY A 101 -9.70 -18.14 40.66
N ARG A 102 -9.95 -16.86 40.39
CA ARG A 102 -11.06 -16.08 40.97
C ARG A 102 -11.83 -15.37 39.87
N LEU A 103 -13.09 -15.03 40.16
CA LEU A 103 -13.87 -14.19 39.25
C LEU A 103 -13.20 -12.81 39.07
N PRO A 104 -13.27 -12.22 37.86
CA PRO A 104 -12.83 -10.86 37.62
C PRO A 104 -13.61 -9.87 38.51
N THR A 105 -12.89 -8.90 39.06
CA THR A 105 -13.50 -7.77 39.77
C THR A 105 -14.12 -6.78 38.79
N ALA A 106 -15.04 -5.93 39.25
CA ALA A 106 -15.62 -4.87 38.40
C ALA A 106 -14.56 -3.92 37.82
N ALA A 107 -13.49 -3.64 38.57
CA ALA A 107 -12.36 -2.84 38.10
C ALA A 107 -11.58 -3.53 36.96
N GLU A 108 -11.35 -4.84 37.06
CA GLU A 108 -10.69 -5.63 36.01
C GLU A 108 -11.55 -5.74 34.75
N ILE A 109 -12.87 -5.85 34.89
CA ILE A 109 -13.80 -5.82 33.75
C ILE A 109 -13.76 -4.45 33.06
N GLY A 110 -13.71 -3.36 33.85
CA GLY A 110 -13.57 -2.00 33.32
C GLY A 110 -12.25 -1.79 32.55
N ASP A 111 -11.12 -2.20 33.14
CA ASP A 111 -9.80 -2.16 32.48
C ASP A 111 -9.78 -3.00 31.20
N LEU A 112 -10.36 -4.19 31.23
CA LEU A 112 -10.49 -5.04 30.04
C LEU A 112 -11.27 -4.33 28.93
N GLY A 113 -12.39 -3.69 29.27
CA GLY A 113 -13.18 -2.92 28.30
C GLY A 113 -12.39 -1.77 27.65
N GLU A 114 -11.63 -1.01 28.45
CA GLU A 114 -10.80 0.10 27.94
C GLU A 114 -9.68 -0.42 27.03
N ARG A 115 -9.03 -1.51 27.41
CA ARG A 115 -7.99 -2.18 26.60
C ARG A 115 -8.55 -2.74 25.30
N SER A 116 -9.69 -3.42 25.35
CA SER A 116 -10.34 -3.98 24.15
C SER A 116 -10.76 -2.87 23.18
N ALA A 117 -11.33 -1.76 23.67
CA ALA A 117 -11.67 -0.61 22.83
C ALA A 117 -10.43 -0.01 22.15
N THR A 118 -9.32 0.10 22.89
CA THR A 118 -8.04 0.59 22.35
C THR A 118 -7.50 -0.35 21.27
N LEU A 119 -7.50 -1.66 21.51
CA LEU A 119 -7.03 -2.67 20.56
C LEU A 119 -7.85 -2.66 19.25
N ILE A 120 -9.17 -2.48 19.35
CA ILE A 120 -10.05 -2.36 18.17
C ILE A 120 -9.66 -1.14 17.34
N LEU A 121 -9.45 0.02 17.97
CA LEU A 121 -9.03 1.23 17.27
C LEU A 121 -7.64 1.07 16.63
N GLU A 122 -6.70 0.49 17.35
CA GLU A 122 -5.36 0.20 16.82
C GLU A 122 -5.42 -0.76 15.63
N SER A 123 -6.32 -1.74 15.65
CA SER A 123 -6.54 -2.68 14.54
C SER A 123 -7.10 -1.97 13.29
N ILE A 124 -8.02 -1.02 13.47
CA ILE A 124 -8.55 -0.20 12.37
C ILE A 124 -7.43 0.66 11.76
N GLU A 125 -6.64 1.31 12.61
CA GLU A 125 -5.49 2.12 12.18
C GLU A 125 -4.41 1.28 11.50
N ALA A 126 -4.12 0.09 12.02
CA ALA A 126 -3.17 -0.84 11.43
C ALA A 126 -3.63 -1.26 10.03
N THR A 127 -4.92 -1.53 9.84
CA THR A 127 -5.51 -1.86 8.52
C THR A 127 -5.36 -0.70 7.53
N ALA A 128 -5.65 0.53 7.96
CA ALA A 128 -5.47 1.72 7.14
C ALA A 128 -3.98 1.91 6.76
N ARG A 129 -3.07 1.79 7.72
CA ARG A 129 -1.62 1.88 7.50
C ARG A 129 -1.10 0.77 6.58
N LEU A 130 -1.58 -0.45 6.74
CA LEU A 130 -1.18 -1.61 5.93
C LEU A 130 -1.51 -1.39 4.45
N SER A 131 -2.71 -0.91 4.17
CA SER A 131 -3.15 -0.60 2.80
C SER A 131 -2.34 0.54 2.19
N ALA A 132 -2.09 1.60 2.96
CA ALA A 132 -1.28 2.74 2.51
C ALA A 132 0.18 2.34 2.23
N ALA A 133 0.80 1.58 3.15
CA ALA A 133 2.19 1.18 3.09
C ALA A 133 2.48 0.17 1.97
N SER A 134 1.57 -0.79 1.75
CA SER A 134 1.68 -1.76 0.65
C SER A 134 1.52 -1.10 -0.72
N LEU A 135 0.63 -0.11 -0.85
CA LEU A 135 0.39 0.57 -2.13
C LEU A 135 1.47 1.60 -2.47
N ALA A 136 2.05 2.29 -1.48
CA ALA A 136 2.94 3.43 -1.72
C ALA A 136 4.16 3.13 -2.63
N PRO A 137 4.86 1.99 -2.52
CA PRO A 137 5.93 1.63 -3.46
C PRO A 137 5.41 1.42 -4.88
N VAL A 138 4.27 0.72 -5.02
CA VAL A 138 3.64 0.44 -6.31
C VAL A 138 3.23 1.73 -7.01
N HIS A 139 2.54 2.61 -6.30
CA HIS A 139 2.12 3.91 -6.81
C HIS A 139 3.32 4.75 -7.31
N ARG A 140 4.38 4.85 -6.49
CA ARG A 140 5.61 5.58 -6.85
C ARG A 140 6.30 4.99 -8.09
N GLN A 141 6.37 3.67 -8.19
CA GLN A 141 6.98 3.00 -9.34
C GLN A 141 6.15 3.24 -10.61
N VAL A 142 4.83 3.13 -10.52
CA VAL A 142 3.92 3.40 -11.64
C VAL A 142 4.06 4.85 -12.12
N ALA A 143 4.01 5.84 -11.21
CA ALA A 143 4.18 7.24 -11.58
C ALA A 143 5.53 7.53 -12.26
N THR A 144 6.61 6.92 -11.75
CA THR A 144 7.95 7.03 -12.32
C THR A 144 8.02 6.40 -13.72
N ASN A 145 7.46 5.21 -13.89
CA ASN A 145 7.40 4.54 -15.18
C ASN A 145 6.55 5.30 -16.21
N VAL A 146 5.41 5.86 -15.80
CA VAL A 146 4.58 6.70 -16.68
C VAL A 146 5.40 7.88 -17.20
N ARG A 147 6.08 8.63 -16.33
CA ARG A 147 6.91 9.79 -16.74
C ARG A 147 8.02 9.37 -17.69
N ARG A 148 8.74 8.31 -17.36
CA ARG A 148 9.88 7.81 -18.14
C ARG A 148 9.47 7.28 -19.52
N LEU A 149 8.37 6.54 -19.59
CA LEU A 149 7.85 6.00 -20.86
C LEU A 149 7.20 7.09 -21.72
N ALA A 150 6.62 8.13 -21.11
CA ALA A 150 6.16 9.31 -21.83
C ALA A 150 7.33 10.06 -22.48
N ALA A 151 8.46 10.22 -21.78
CA ALA A 151 9.66 10.85 -22.33
C ALA A 151 10.30 10.07 -23.49
N LYS A 152 10.14 8.74 -23.51
CA LYS A 152 10.60 7.87 -24.62
C LYS A 152 9.69 7.91 -25.85
N ARG A 153 8.46 8.43 -25.73
CA ARG A 153 7.55 8.55 -26.87
C ARG A 153 8.03 9.73 -27.71
N PRO A 154 8.42 9.54 -29.00
CA PRO A 154 8.69 10.67 -29.87
C PRO A 154 7.45 11.56 -29.85
N ALA A 155 7.63 12.86 -29.62
CA ALA A 155 6.57 13.83 -29.88
C ALA A 155 6.04 13.53 -31.29
N ALA A 156 4.78 13.11 -31.38
CA ALA A 156 4.16 12.84 -32.66
C ALA A 156 4.31 14.13 -33.47
N LYS A 157 5.16 14.06 -34.51
CA LYS A 157 5.47 15.14 -35.44
C LYS A 157 4.23 15.99 -35.69
N GLY A 158 4.42 17.31 -35.58
CA GLY A 158 3.53 18.29 -36.19
C GLY A 158 3.19 17.82 -37.61
N ARG A 159 1.95 17.41 -37.79
CA ARG A 159 1.40 17.06 -39.08
C ARG A 159 1.14 18.38 -39.82
N GLY A 160 1.84 18.56 -40.94
CA GLY A 160 1.35 19.37 -42.06
C GLY A 160 1.74 20.84 -42.06
N ALA A 161 3.00 21.14 -42.35
CA ALA A 161 3.32 22.38 -43.07
C ALA A 161 3.57 22.00 -44.54
N SER A 162 2.49 22.11 -45.31
CA SER A 162 2.39 22.40 -46.74
C SER A 162 3.56 21.98 -47.66
N ARG A 163 3.34 20.90 -48.42
CA ARG A 163 3.77 20.86 -49.82
C ARG A 163 2.82 21.74 -50.64
N ARG A 164 3.31 22.87 -51.14
CA ARG A 164 3.01 23.41 -52.47
C ARG A 164 4.22 24.19 -52.94
#